data_AF-A0A523K8L9-F1
#
_entry.id   AF-A0A523K8L9-F1
#
_cell.length_a   1.000
_cell.length_b   1.000
_cell.length_c   1.000
_cell.angle_alpha   90.00
_cell.angle_beta   90.00
_cell.angle_gamma   90.00
#
_symmetry.space_group_name_H-M   'P 1'
#
loop_
_entity.id
_entity.type
_entity.pdbx_description
1 polymer ?
#
loop_
_entity_poly.entity_id
_entity_poly.type
_entity_poly.pdbx_seq_one_letter_code
_entity_poly.pdbx_strand_id
1 'polypeptide(L)'
;MTSRRAYLGVGLAMTLAVAGFCRFSKHAPASPSPGEVSAPAPAGSPTGTEFEDLRLVLTKEREHSAELSAEVDWLRYQLTVLAELAAEEAPHEPGEDPDGREFPKPGDRLFFQGDELRAGGVPRNDIDRLREIFDESEMQVIELMHQAQRDGTYGKRAYKLMLRDLRVGLRSEIGDDDFDLLLFATDRANRVAVTDVIGGSPAESWGLKPGDLIIRYGDRRIFKPRELQTQTIRGDRGDRVTIDVLRGAERIRLYGVRGPMGIKLRPARRLPESGW
;
A
#
# COMPACT_ATOMS: atom_id res chain seq x y z
N MET A 1 -36.97 -8.86 27.87
CA MET A 1 -35.50 -9.08 27.81
C MET A 1 -35.13 -8.88 26.34
N THR A 2 -34.44 -7.85 25.87
CA THR A 2 -33.44 -6.94 26.44
C THR A 2 -33.46 -5.65 25.61
N SER A 3 -33.16 -4.50 26.22
CA SER A 3 -33.58 -3.17 25.74
C SER A 3 -32.72 -2.57 24.63
N ARG A 4 -33.37 -1.75 23.78
CA ARG A 4 -32.74 -0.72 22.95
C ARG A 4 -32.03 0.32 23.84
N ARG A 5 -30.86 0.79 23.42
CA ARG A 5 -30.22 2.00 23.97
C ARG A 5 -30.09 3.04 22.84
N ALA A 6 -30.91 4.07 22.95
CA ALA A 6 -30.76 5.35 22.25
C ALA A 6 -29.78 6.21 23.06
N TYR A 7 -28.80 6.83 22.39
CA TYR A 7 -27.99 7.88 22.98
C TYR A 7 -28.52 9.25 22.51
N LEU A 8 -29.20 9.93 23.44
CA LEU A 8 -29.39 11.37 23.45
C LEU A 8 -28.05 12.03 23.83
N GLY A 9 -27.61 13.02 23.06
CA GLY A 9 -26.57 13.98 23.45
C GLY A 9 -27.17 15.38 23.41
N VAL A 10 -27.35 15.98 24.58
CA VAL A 10 -27.88 17.34 24.78
C VAL A 10 -26.71 18.31 24.97
N GLY A 11 -26.68 19.36 24.14
CA GLY A 11 -26.46 20.77 24.48
C GLY A 11 -25.14 21.25 25.10
N LEU A 12 -24.46 22.19 24.42
CA LEU A 12 -24.38 23.58 24.93
C LEU A 12 -24.02 24.55 23.78
N ALA A 13 -24.95 25.45 23.46
CA ALA A 13 -24.73 26.61 22.62
C ALA A 13 -24.28 27.79 23.50
N MET A 14 -23.24 28.51 23.08
CA MET A 14 -22.86 29.81 23.63
C MET A 14 -22.39 30.69 22.47
N THR A 15 -23.33 31.49 21.96
CA THR A 15 -23.10 32.59 21.04
C THR A 15 -22.87 33.86 21.85
N LEU A 16 -21.79 34.59 21.57
CA LEU A 16 -21.73 36.03 21.83
C LEU A 16 -20.92 36.72 20.73
N ALA A 17 -21.53 37.80 20.27
CA ALA A 17 -21.27 38.51 19.04
C ALA A 17 -20.04 39.43 19.14
N VAL A 18 -19.30 39.55 18.03
CA VAL A 18 -18.43 40.70 17.77
C VAL A 18 -18.86 41.31 16.45
N ALA A 19 -19.61 42.41 16.56
CA ALA A 19 -19.88 43.32 15.46
C ALA A 19 -18.78 44.38 15.42
N GLY A 20 -18.41 44.82 14.20
CA GLY A 20 -17.99 46.21 14.00
C GLY A 20 -16.62 46.46 13.37
N PHE A 21 -16.61 46.42 12.03
CA PHE A 21 -16.20 47.56 11.19
C PHE A 21 -14.70 47.94 11.04
N CYS A 22 -14.11 47.42 9.96
CA CYS A 22 -13.48 48.15 8.85
C CYS A 22 -12.59 49.41 9.07
N ARG A 23 -11.36 49.25 8.54
CA ARG A 23 -10.58 50.19 7.68
C ARG A 23 -9.72 51.24 8.41
N PHE A 24 -8.40 51.20 8.24
CA PHE A 24 -7.69 52.06 7.28
C PHE A 24 -6.14 51.95 7.42
N SER A 25 -5.51 51.68 6.28
CA SER A 25 -4.17 52.10 5.80
C SER A 25 -2.94 52.10 6.72
N LYS A 26 -1.93 51.35 6.24
CA LYS A 26 -0.48 51.63 6.22
C LYS A 26 -0.03 52.87 7.02
N HIS A 27 0.81 52.66 8.02
CA HIS A 27 2.03 53.45 8.27
C HIS A 27 3.00 52.61 9.11
N ALA A 28 4.23 52.46 8.63
CA ALA A 28 5.34 51.96 9.42
C ALA A 28 5.71 53.00 10.49
N PRO A 29 6.00 52.60 11.73
CA PRO A 29 6.87 53.37 12.61
C PRO A 29 8.26 52.70 12.62
N ALA A 30 9.31 53.37 12.13
CA ALA A 30 10.05 54.41 12.82
C ALA A 30 10.67 53.88 14.13
N SER A 31 11.98 53.63 14.08
CA SER A 31 12.84 53.40 15.24
C SER A 31 12.70 54.55 16.25
N PRO A 32 12.51 54.28 17.55
CA PRO A 32 12.82 55.27 18.57
C PRO A 32 14.28 55.14 19.01
N SER A 33 14.98 56.27 18.92
CA SER A 33 16.22 56.61 19.64
C SER A 33 15.95 56.64 21.17
N PRO A 34 16.96 56.52 22.06
CA PRO A 34 16.78 56.13 23.45
C PRO A 34 16.20 57.27 24.28
N GLY A 35 14.95 57.10 24.70
CA GLY A 35 14.27 57.95 25.68
C GLY A 35 14.29 57.29 27.05
N GLU A 36 14.93 57.99 28.00
CA GLU A 36 14.99 57.79 29.45
C GLU A 36 13.95 56.83 30.06
N VAL A 37 14.43 55.66 30.50
CA VAL A 37 13.74 54.88 31.53
C VAL A 37 14.20 55.43 32.87
N SER A 38 13.30 56.18 33.51
CA SER A 38 13.38 56.56 34.92
C SER A 38 13.53 55.31 35.78
N ALA A 39 14.69 55.18 36.43
CA ALA A 39 14.96 54.12 37.39
C ALA A 39 14.12 54.33 38.66
N PRO A 40 13.30 53.36 39.10
CA PRO A 40 12.78 53.40 40.46
C PRO A 40 13.94 53.20 41.46
N ALA A 41 13.90 53.98 42.54
CA ALA A 41 14.84 54.00 43.66
C ALA A 41 15.16 52.59 44.21
N PRO A 42 16.36 52.40 44.80
CA PRO A 42 16.87 51.07 45.12
C PRO A 42 16.08 50.46 46.28
N ALA A 43 15.19 49.52 45.97
CA ALA A 43 14.83 48.49 46.92
C ALA A 43 16.13 47.76 47.30
N GLY A 44 16.33 47.55 48.60
CA GLY A 44 17.59 47.11 49.20
C GLY A 44 18.29 46.02 48.38
N SER A 45 19.61 46.13 48.28
CA SER A 45 20.47 45.11 47.70
C SER A 45 19.96 43.73 48.13
N PRO A 46 19.52 42.86 47.20
CA PRO A 46 19.03 41.54 47.57
C PRO A 46 20.11 40.90 48.42
N THR A 47 19.71 40.37 49.56
CA THR A 47 20.66 39.61 50.38
C THR A 47 21.28 38.55 49.47
N GLY A 48 22.58 38.26 49.64
CA GLY A 48 23.31 37.39 48.70
C GLY A 48 22.63 36.04 48.44
N THR A 49 21.75 35.61 49.34
CA THR A 49 20.86 34.45 49.24
C THR A 49 19.72 34.61 48.23
N GLU A 50 18.99 35.73 48.21
CA GLU A 50 17.86 35.95 47.29
C GLU A 50 18.33 36.06 45.82
N PHE A 51 19.53 36.59 45.61
CA PHE A 51 20.11 36.69 44.27
C PHE A 51 20.56 35.32 43.72
N GLU A 52 21.06 34.44 44.59
CA GLU A 52 21.42 33.06 44.23
C GLU A 52 20.17 32.19 44.01
N ASP A 53 19.10 32.38 44.78
CA ASP A 53 17.82 31.69 44.56
C ASP A 53 17.18 32.09 43.23
N LEU A 54 17.18 33.39 42.90
CA LEU A 54 16.70 33.89 41.60
C LEU A 54 17.55 33.36 40.43
N ARG A 55 18.88 33.29 40.59
CA ARG A 55 19.76 32.66 39.59
C ARG A 55 19.40 31.20 39.38
N LEU A 56 19.16 30.46 40.45
CA LEU A 56 18.82 29.05 40.41
C LEU A 56 17.45 28.79 39.77
N VAL A 57 16.46 29.63 40.03
CA VAL A 57 15.15 29.56 39.34
C VAL A 57 15.31 29.86 37.85
N LEU A 58 16.11 30.86 37.50
CA LEU A 58 16.29 31.30 36.13
C LEU A 58 17.12 30.30 35.30
N THR A 59 18.06 29.57 35.92
CA THR A 59 18.75 28.44 35.27
C THR A 59 17.80 27.27 35.05
N LYS A 60 16.96 26.92 36.04
CA LYS A 60 15.96 25.85 35.90
C LYS A 60 14.94 26.14 34.79
N GLU A 61 14.46 27.38 34.70
CA GLU A 61 13.54 27.81 33.64
C GLU A 61 14.19 27.78 32.26
N ARG A 62 15.48 28.14 32.15
CA ARG A 62 16.23 28.05 30.90
C ARG A 62 16.46 26.61 30.47
N GLU A 63 16.77 25.72 31.41
CA GLU A 63 16.90 24.28 31.16
C GLU A 63 15.57 23.69 30.70
N HIS A 64 14.48 23.99 31.41
CA HIS A 64 13.14 23.53 31.04
C HIS A 64 12.68 24.07 29.68
N SER A 65 12.97 25.34 29.39
CA SER A 65 12.68 25.96 28.09
C SER A 65 13.51 25.31 26.97
N ALA A 66 14.76 24.94 27.24
CA ALA A 66 15.61 24.24 26.29
C ALA A 66 15.08 22.83 26.00
N GLU A 67 14.63 22.09 27.01
CA GLU A 67 13.98 20.79 26.86
C GLU A 67 12.70 20.87 26.02
N LEU A 68 11.81 21.83 26.33
CA LEU A 68 10.60 22.04 25.54
C LEU A 68 10.92 22.41 24.09
N SER A 69 11.95 23.23 23.86
CA SER A 69 12.34 23.61 22.49
C SER A 69 12.86 22.42 21.68
N ALA A 70 13.65 21.55 22.31
CA ALA A 70 14.15 20.34 21.69
C ALA A 70 13.01 19.36 21.35
N GLU A 71 12.02 19.24 22.23
CA GLU A 71 10.83 18.40 21.98
C GLU A 71 9.97 18.95 20.84
N VAL A 72 9.76 20.27 20.80
CA VAL A 72 9.02 20.92 19.71
C VAL A 72 9.75 20.74 18.38
N ASP A 73 11.08 20.87 18.37
CA ASP A 73 11.87 20.70 17.14
C ASP A 73 11.90 19.25 16.69
N TRP A 74 11.96 18.29 17.63
CA TRP A 74 11.82 16.87 17.32
C TRP A 74 10.44 16.53 16.76
N LEU A 75 9.36 17.03 17.37
CA LEU A 75 8.00 16.85 16.88
C LEU A 75 7.79 17.49 15.50
N ARG A 76 8.36 18.68 15.27
CA ARG A 76 8.36 19.33 13.95
C ARG A 76 9.10 18.49 12.92
N TYR A 77 10.25 17.93 13.27
CA TYR A 77 11.00 17.04 12.40
C TYR A 77 10.20 15.77 12.06
N GLN A 78 9.56 15.15 13.05
CA GLN A 78 8.67 14.00 12.81
C GLN A 78 7.50 14.37 11.89
N LEU A 79 6.89 15.54 12.09
CA LEU A 79 5.83 16.05 11.22
C LEU A 79 6.33 16.33 9.80
N THR A 80 7.53 16.86 9.62
CA THR A 80 8.12 17.06 8.28
C THR A 80 8.40 15.74 7.58
N VAL A 81 8.95 14.74 8.29
CA VAL A 81 9.20 13.42 7.72
C VAL A 81 7.89 12.73 7.33
N LEU A 82 6.85 12.83 8.17
CA LEU A 82 5.52 12.31 7.84
C LEU A 82 4.86 13.07 6.70
N ALA A 83 5.03 14.40 6.65
CA ALA A 83 4.52 15.22 5.56
C ALA A 83 5.24 14.93 4.24
N GLU A 84 6.54 14.63 4.26
CA GLU A 84 7.33 14.26 3.09
C GLU A 84 6.95 12.85 2.60
N LEU A 85 6.76 11.89 3.51
CA LEU A 85 6.20 10.57 3.20
C LEU A 85 4.76 10.64 2.65
N ALA A 86 3.96 11.61 3.12
CA ALA A 86 2.62 11.88 2.59
C ALA A 86 2.63 12.72 1.30
N ALA A 87 3.67 13.52 1.06
CA ALA A 87 3.85 14.29 -0.17
C ALA A 87 4.34 13.41 -1.33
N GLU A 88 5.07 12.32 -1.05
CA GLU A 88 5.25 11.22 -2.00
C GLU A 88 3.91 10.54 -2.39
N GLU A 89 2.83 10.77 -1.62
CA GLU A 89 1.46 10.35 -1.92
C GLU A 89 0.63 11.45 -2.61
N ALA A 90 1.28 12.46 -3.22
CA ALA A 90 0.60 13.45 -4.04
C ALA A 90 -0.33 12.77 -5.06
N PRO A 91 -1.52 13.33 -5.33
CA PRO A 91 -2.47 12.70 -6.23
C PRO A 91 -1.81 12.51 -7.59
N HIS A 92 -1.64 11.25 -8.00
CA HIS A 92 -1.44 10.98 -9.40
C HIS A 92 -2.73 11.45 -10.09
N GLU A 93 -2.60 12.24 -11.16
CA GLU A 93 -3.77 12.56 -11.98
C GLU A 93 -4.50 11.26 -12.30
N PRO A 94 -5.84 11.24 -12.19
CA PRO A 94 -6.61 10.04 -12.47
C PRO A 94 -6.41 9.67 -13.95
N GLY A 95 -5.49 8.74 -14.23
CA GLY A 95 -5.17 8.35 -15.59
C GLY A 95 -3.92 7.50 -15.78
N GLU A 96 -2.91 7.60 -14.92
CA GLU A 96 -1.64 6.88 -15.15
C GLU A 96 -1.27 5.96 -13.98
N ASP A 97 -1.20 4.66 -14.25
CA ASP A 97 -0.60 3.67 -13.37
C ASP A 97 0.93 3.75 -13.49
N PRO A 98 1.69 3.63 -12.39
CA PRO A 98 3.16 3.60 -12.43
C PRO A 98 3.75 2.35 -13.15
N ASP A 99 2.88 1.42 -13.59
CA ASP A 99 3.24 0.20 -14.32
C ASP A 99 2.93 0.33 -15.84
N GLY A 100 2.54 1.52 -16.32
CA GLY A 100 2.26 1.80 -17.74
C GLY A 100 1.05 1.06 -18.29
N ARG A 101 0.11 0.66 -17.43
CA ARG A 101 -1.14 0.02 -17.85
C ARG A 101 -2.22 1.09 -17.87
N GLU A 102 -2.72 1.44 -19.05
CA GLU A 102 -3.98 2.17 -19.15
C GLU A 102 -5.04 1.42 -18.34
N PHE A 103 -5.73 2.12 -17.44
CA PHE A 103 -6.86 1.54 -16.75
C PHE A 103 -7.91 1.15 -17.81
N PRO A 104 -8.43 -0.09 -17.78
CA PRO A 104 -9.58 -0.42 -18.61
C PRO A 104 -10.69 0.57 -18.28
N LYS A 105 -11.14 1.32 -19.29
CA LYS A 105 -12.15 2.37 -19.12
C LYS A 105 -13.46 1.73 -18.65
N PRO A 106 -14.36 2.46 -17.96
CA PRO A 106 -15.70 1.97 -17.67
C PRO A 106 -16.42 1.62 -18.99
N GLY A 107 -16.44 0.34 -19.36
CA GLY A 107 -16.85 -0.14 -20.69
C GLY A 107 -15.94 -1.24 -21.27
N ASP A 108 -14.65 -1.23 -20.89
CA ASP A 108 -13.70 -2.33 -21.10
C ASP A 108 -13.97 -3.43 -20.07
N ARG A 109 -15.20 -3.94 -20.05
CA ARG A 109 -15.58 -5.05 -19.18
C ARG A 109 -14.62 -6.19 -19.46
N LEU A 110 -13.92 -6.65 -18.43
CA LEU A 110 -13.25 -7.95 -18.44
C LEU A 110 -14.32 -8.98 -18.78
N PHE A 111 -14.41 -9.39 -20.04
CA PHE A 111 -15.43 -10.33 -20.45
C PHE A 111 -15.04 -11.72 -19.95
N PHE A 112 -15.93 -12.35 -19.18
CA PHE A 112 -15.77 -13.74 -18.77
C PHE A 112 -16.02 -14.68 -19.96
N GLN A 113 -14.96 -15.27 -20.49
CA GLN A 113 -14.95 -16.15 -21.67
C GLN A 113 -15.31 -17.60 -21.31
N GLY A 114 -16.57 -17.83 -20.94
CA GLY A 114 -17.04 -19.17 -20.58
C GLY A 114 -17.01 -20.20 -21.71
N ASP A 115 -17.05 -19.77 -22.97
CA ASP A 115 -17.05 -20.67 -24.12
C ASP A 115 -15.68 -21.33 -24.34
N GLU A 116 -14.59 -20.64 -24.05
CA GLU A 116 -13.24 -21.22 -24.15
C GLU A 116 -12.99 -22.28 -23.07
N LEU A 117 -13.52 -22.05 -21.86
CA LEU A 117 -13.50 -23.08 -20.80
C LEU A 117 -14.29 -24.31 -21.21
N ARG A 118 -15.47 -24.12 -21.83
CA ARG A 118 -16.29 -25.23 -22.32
C ARG A 118 -15.58 -26.02 -23.42
N ALA A 119 -14.94 -25.32 -24.36
CA ALA A 119 -14.13 -25.95 -25.41
C ALA A 119 -12.94 -26.74 -24.81
N GLY A 120 -12.43 -26.27 -23.67
CA GLY A 120 -11.41 -26.94 -22.86
C GLY A 120 -11.87 -28.15 -22.05
N GLY A 121 -13.17 -28.49 -22.08
CA GLY A 121 -13.72 -29.65 -21.35
C GLY A 121 -14.19 -29.33 -19.92
N VAL A 122 -14.26 -28.06 -19.52
CA VAL A 122 -14.75 -27.68 -18.19
C VAL A 122 -16.27 -27.86 -18.12
N PRO A 123 -16.81 -28.50 -17.07
CA PRO A 123 -18.26 -28.68 -16.89
C PRO A 123 -19.01 -27.35 -16.82
N ARG A 124 -20.24 -27.34 -17.36
CA ARG A 124 -21.09 -26.14 -17.36
C ARG A 124 -21.36 -25.59 -15.94
N ASN A 125 -21.56 -26.47 -14.96
CA ASN A 125 -21.79 -26.06 -13.58
C ASN A 125 -20.61 -25.27 -13.00
N ASP A 126 -19.38 -25.68 -13.29
CA ASP A 126 -18.18 -24.99 -12.83
C ASP A 126 -18.01 -23.64 -13.52
N ILE A 127 -18.34 -23.56 -14.81
CA ILE A 127 -18.34 -22.31 -15.57
C ILE A 127 -19.36 -21.32 -15.00
N ASP A 128 -20.56 -21.79 -14.69
CA ASP A 128 -21.64 -20.96 -14.14
C ASP A 128 -21.29 -20.47 -12.73
N ARG A 129 -20.72 -21.35 -11.87
CA ARG A 129 -20.19 -20.97 -10.56
C ARG A 129 -19.06 -19.95 -10.64
N LEU A 130 -18.08 -20.16 -11.52
CA LEU A 130 -16.96 -19.22 -11.72
C LEU A 130 -17.43 -17.86 -12.23
N ARG A 131 -18.47 -17.84 -13.07
CA ARG A 131 -19.09 -16.60 -13.53
C ARG A 131 -19.71 -15.83 -12.37
N GLU A 132 -20.46 -16.48 -11.51
CA GLU A 132 -21.08 -15.84 -10.33
C GLU A 132 -20.01 -15.24 -9.41
N ILE A 133 -18.96 -16.00 -9.11
CA ILE A 133 -17.84 -15.52 -8.30
C ILE A 133 -17.13 -14.32 -8.96
N PHE A 134 -16.92 -14.39 -10.28
CA PHE A 134 -16.34 -13.28 -11.03
C PHE A 134 -17.20 -12.02 -10.90
N ASP A 135 -18.49 -12.13 -11.17
CA ASP A 135 -19.44 -11.01 -11.13
C ASP A 135 -19.49 -10.38 -9.73
N GLU A 136 -19.50 -11.19 -8.67
CA GLU A 136 -19.43 -10.71 -7.28
C GLU A 136 -18.12 -9.98 -6.98
N SER A 137 -16.97 -10.55 -7.38
CA SER A 137 -15.66 -9.95 -7.11
C SER A 137 -15.48 -8.62 -7.85
N GLU A 138 -16.00 -8.49 -9.06
CA GLU A 138 -15.96 -7.23 -9.82
C GLU A 138 -16.88 -6.18 -9.20
N MET A 139 -18.06 -6.58 -8.69
CA MET A 139 -18.93 -5.68 -7.94
C MET A 139 -18.24 -5.15 -6.68
N GLN A 140 -17.56 -5.99 -5.91
CA GLN A 140 -16.78 -5.56 -4.73
C GLN A 140 -15.68 -4.56 -5.11
N VAL A 141 -15.01 -4.76 -6.25
CA VAL A 141 -13.99 -3.82 -6.77
C VAL A 141 -14.63 -2.48 -7.13
N ILE A 142 -15.80 -2.48 -7.79
CA ILE A 142 -16.54 -1.26 -8.15
C ILE A 142 -16.98 -0.52 -6.89
N GLU A 143 -17.55 -1.22 -5.90
CA GLU A 143 -17.97 -0.62 -4.63
C GLU A 143 -16.80 0.03 -3.89
N LEU A 144 -15.67 -0.67 -3.80
CA LEU A 144 -14.44 -0.15 -3.20
C LEU A 144 -13.94 1.10 -3.94
N MET A 145 -13.96 1.09 -5.27
CA MET A 145 -13.61 2.26 -6.08
C MET A 145 -14.54 3.44 -5.79
N HIS A 146 -15.86 3.23 -5.79
CA HIS A 146 -16.84 4.27 -5.52
C HIS A 146 -16.68 4.84 -4.10
N GLN A 147 -16.43 3.99 -3.11
CA GLN A 147 -16.14 4.43 -1.75
C GLN A 147 -14.87 5.27 -1.70
N ALA A 148 -13.79 4.78 -2.33
CA ALA A 148 -12.52 5.51 -2.36
C ALA A 148 -12.62 6.87 -3.07
N GLN A 149 -13.46 6.98 -4.10
CA GLN A 149 -13.74 8.25 -4.77
C GLN A 149 -14.50 9.22 -3.84
N ARG A 150 -15.51 8.75 -3.11
CA ARG A 150 -16.27 9.57 -2.15
C ARG A 150 -15.40 10.06 -1.00
N ASP A 151 -14.55 9.18 -0.49
CA ASP A 151 -13.70 9.46 0.68
C ASP A 151 -12.39 10.17 0.27
N GLY A 152 -12.17 10.42 -1.03
CA GLY A 152 -10.96 11.04 -1.55
C GLY A 152 -9.68 10.21 -1.32
N THR A 153 -9.84 8.89 -1.17
CA THR A 153 -8.74 7.92 -1.00
C THR A 153 -8.38 7.18 -2.29
N TYR A 154 -9.12 7.41 -3.37
CA TYR A 154 -8.84 6.84 -4.69
C TYR A 154 -7.41 7.17 -5.14
N GLY A 155 -6.71 6.18 -5.71
CA GLY A 155 -5.31 6.32 -6.13
C GLY A 155 -4.26 6.33 -5.00
N LYS A 156 -4.66 6.54 -3.73
CA LYS A 156 -3.76 6.54 -2.58
C LYS A 156 -3.30 5.13 -2.21
N ARG A 157 -2.24 5.05 -1.39
CA ARG A 157 -1.69 3.78 -0.88
C ARG A 157 -2.74 2.93 -0.16
N ALA A 158 -3.62 3.55 0.62
CA ALA A 158 -4.71 2.87 1.33
C ALA A 158 -5.62 2.09 0.36
N TYR A 159 -6.09 2.74 -0.71
CA TYR A 159 -6.92 2.09 -1.74
C TYR A 159 -6.18 0.94 -2.43
N LYS A 160 -4.90 1.13 -2.79
CA LYS A 160 -4.05 0.08 -3.40
C LYS A 160 -3.91 -1.15 -2.51
N LEU A 161 -3.79 -0.94 -1.19
CA LEU A 161 -3.73 -2.03 -0.21
C LEU A 161 -5.06 -2.77 -0.09
N MET A 162 -6.18 -2.05 0.03
CA MET A 162 -7.53 -2.66 0.08
C MET A 162 -7.82 -3.49 -1.17
N LEU A 163 -7.49 -2.97 -2.35
CA LEU A 163 -7.67 -3.68 -3.62
C LEU A 163 -6.81 -4.95 -3.69
N ARG A 164 -5.57 -4.88 -3.18
CA ARG A 164 -4.69 -6.04 -3.09
C ARG A 164 -5.27 -7.09 -2.16
N ASP A 165 -5.73 -6.68 -0.98
CA ASP A 165 -6.24 -7.58 0.04
C ASP A 165 -7.54 -8.27 -0.41
N LEU A 166 -8.44 -7.54 -1.08
CA LEU A 166 -9.63 -8.10 -1.73
C LEU A 166 -9.26 -9.21 -2.74
N ARG A 167 -8.30 -8.93 -3.62
CA ARG A 167 -7.84 -9.90 -4.63
C ARG A 167 -7.12 -11.12 -4.03
N VAL A 168 -6.40 -10.93 -2.92
CA VAL A 168 -5.74 -12.02 -2.19
C VAL A 168 -6.78 -12.89 -1.45
N GLY A 169 -7.82 -12.26 -0.91
CA GLY A 169 -8.96 -12.93 -0.29
C GLY A 169 -9.65 -13.87 -1.27
N LEU A 170 -10.02 -13.37 -2.45
CA LEU A 170 -10.68 -14.15 -3.50
C LEU A 170 -9.94 -15.46 -3.83
N ARG A 171 -8.61 -15.39 -4.02
CA ARG A 171 -7.79 -16.59 -4.30
C ARG A 171 -7.85 -17.61 -3.15
N SER A 172 -7.93 -17.13 -1.91
CA SER A 172 -7.97 -17.99 -0.72
C SER A 172 -9.34 -18.65 -0.55
N GLU A 173 -10.41 -17.97 -0.95
CA GLU A 173 -11.80 -18.46 -0.88
C GLU A 173 -12.10 -19.52 -1.94
N ILE A 174 -11.69 -19.30 -3.19
CA ILE A 174 -12.02 -20.20 -4.31
C ILE A 174 -10.96 -21.29 -4.52
N GLY A 175 -9.75 -21.09 -4.02
CA GLY A 175 -8.63 -22.00 -4.22
C GLY A 175 -7.86 -21.77 -5.53
N ASP A 176 -6.70 -22.41 -5.63
CA ASP A 176 -5.74 -22.15 -6.71
C ASP A 176 -6.23 -22.64 -8.09
N ASP A 177 -6.96 -23.75 -8.16
CA ASP A 177 -7.39 -24.32 -9.45
C ASP A 177 -8.56 -23.54 -10.08
N ASP A 178 -9.53 -23.12 -9.26
CA ASP A 178 -10.60 -22.22 -9.70
C ASP A 178 -10.06 -20.85 -10.08
N PHE A 179 -9.11 -20.33 -9.31
CA PHE A 179 -8.44 -19.08 -9.63
C PHE A 179 -7.66 -19.17 -10.95
N ASP A 180 -7.07 -20.32 -11.27
CA ASP A 180 -6.41 -20.59 -12.55
C ASP A 180 -7.40 -20.49 -13.73
N LEU A 181 -8.57 -21.14 -13.59
CA LEU A 181 -9.65 -21.09 -14.58
C LEU A 181 -10.20 -19.67 -14.75
N LEU A 182 -10.37 -18.94 -13.64
CA LEU A 182 -10.83 -17.56 -13.64
C LEU A 182 -9.86 -16.63 -14.38
N LEU A 183 -8.56 -16.76 -14.13
CA LEU A 183 -7.54 -15.99 -14.85
C LEU A 183 -7.59 -16.30 -16.35
N PHE A 184 -7.71 -17.57 -16.72
CA PHE A 184 -7.84 -17.94 -18.12
C PHE A 184 -9.12 -17.34 -18.75
N ALA A 185 -10.27 -17.44 -18.09
CA ALA A 185 -11.54 -16.93 -18.61
C ALA A 185 -11.59 -15.41 -18.74
N THR A 186 -10.81 -14.68 -17.95
CA THR A 186 -10.75 -13.21 -17.97
C THR A 186 -9.64 -12.64 -18.87
N ASP A 187 -9.11 -13.48 -19.78
CA ASP A 187 -7.97 -13.16 -20.66
C ASP A 187 -6.71 -12.70 -19.93
N ARG A 188 -6.51 -13.19 -18.71
CA ARG A 188 -5.31 -12.91 -17.91
C ARG A 188 -4.29 -14.02 -18.04
N ALA A 189 -3.02 -13.64 -17.93
CA ALA A 189 -1.95 -14.61 -17.84
C ALA A 189 -2.06 -15.42 -16.54
N ASN A 190 -2.05 -16.74 -16.68
CA ASN A 190 -2.13 -17.71 -15.61
C ASN A 190 -0.90 -18.63 -15.54
N ARG A 191 0.07 -18.45 -16.44
CA ARG A 191 1.35 -19.17 -16.45
C ARG A 191 2.52 -18.20 -16.56
N VAL A 192 3.68 -18.66 -16.10
CA VAL A 192 4.94 -17.94 -16.22
C VAL A 192 5.86 -18.71 -17.15
N ALA A 193 6.12 -18.19 -18.34
CA ALA A 193 7.00 -18.81 -19.32
C ALA A 193 8.44 -18.34 -19.14
N VAL A 194 9.38 -19.29 -19.16
CA VAL A 194 10.82 -19.02 -19.23
C VAL A 194 11.17 -18.68 -20.68
N THR A 195 11.66 -17.48 -20.93
CA THR A 195 12.06 -17.05 -22.28
C THR A 195 13.54 -17.29 -22.54
N ASP A 196 14.36 -17.17 -21.50
CA ASP A 196 15.81 -17.24 -21.61
C ASP A 196 16.41 -17.67 -20.27
N VAL A 197 17.54 -18.38 -20.32
CA VAL A 197 18.26 -18.86 -19.14
C VAL A 197 19.71 -18.39 -19.27
N ILE A 198 20.20 -17.70 -18.25
CA ILE A 198 21.57 -17.18 -18.23
C ILE A 198 22.54 -18.34 -18.00
N GLY A 199 23.58 -18.44 -18.84
CA GLY A 199 24.64 -19.44 -18.68
C GLY A 199 25.40 -19.28 -17.36
N GLY A 200 25.70 -20.38 -16.69
CA GLY A 200 26.33 -20.43 -15.36
C GLY A 200 25.39 -20.09 -14.20
N SER A 201 24.08 -19.96 -14.45
CA SER A 201 23.10 -19.65 -13.41
C SER A 201 22.63 -20.90 -12.64
N PRO A 202 22.06 -20.73 -11.42
CA PRO A 202 21.42 -21.82 -10.71
C PRO A 202 20.28 -22.46 -11.51
N ALA A 203 19.51 -21.70 -12.30
CA ALA A 203 18.44 -22.24 -13.13
C ALA A 203 18.95 -23.22 -14.20
N GLU A 204 20.08 -22.91 -14.84
CA GLU A 204 20.71 -23.83 -15.79
C GLU A 204 21.15 -25.12 -15.08
N SER A 205 21.72 -24.99 -13.88
CA SER A 205 22.13 -26.14 -13.05
C SER A 205 20.94 -27.02 -12.64
N TRP A 206 19.73 -26.45 -12.52
CA TRP A 206 18.50 -27.21 -12.25
C TRP A 206 17.93 -27.86 -13.51
N GLY A 207 18.44 -27.53 -14.69
CA GLY A 207 17.94 -28.03 -15.97
C GLY A 207 16.68 -27.32 -16.47
N LEU A 208 16.43 -26.08 -16.03
CA LEU A 208 15.42 -25.21 -16.63
C LEU A 208 15.82 -24.87 -18.07
N LYS A 209 14.84 -24.85 -18.96
CA LYS A 209 15.02 -24.56 -20.38
C LYS A 209 14.09 -23.44 -20.83
N PRO A 210 14.49 -22.66 -21.85
CA PRO A 210 13.56 -21.78 -22.55
C PRO A 210 12.35 -22.57 -23.04
N GLY A 211 11.14 -22.01 -22.84
CA GLY A 211 9.87 -22.66 -23.16
C GLY A 211 9.21 -23.38 -21.98
N ASP A 212 9.91 -23.56 -20.86
CA ASP A 212 9.30 -24.13 -19.64
C ASP A 212 8.25 -23.18 -19.06
N LEU A 213 7.09 -23.74 -18.67
CA LEU A 213 6.03 -23.00 -17.97
C LEU A 213 6.07 -23.33 -16.48
N ILE A 214 6.43 -22.36 -15.65
CA ILE A 214 6.49 -22.54 -14.20
C ILE A 214 5.08 -22.55 -13.63
N ILE A 215 4.74 -23.61 -12.91
CA ILE A 215 3.44 -23.80 -12.25
C ILE A 215 3.57 -23.56 -10.75
N ARG A 216 4.56 -24.18 -10.11
CA ARG A 216 4.72 -24.16 -8.65
C ARG A 216 6.18 -23.91 -8.27
N TYR A 217 6.38 -23.19 -7.18
CA TYR A 217 7.69 -22.98 -6.57
C TYR A 217 7.59 -23.25 -5.07
N GLY A 218 8.33 -24.24 -4.59
CA GLY A 218 8.13 -24.83 -3.27
C GLY A 218 6.68 -25.26 -3.11
N ASP A 219 6.04 -24.79 -2.05
CA ASP A 219 4.65 -25.12 -1.73
C ASP A 219 3.62 -24.12 -2.27
N ARG A 220 4.05 -23.16 -3.09
CA ARG A 220 3.16 -22.10 -3.60
C ARG A 220 2.96 -22.18 -5.10
N ARG A 221 1.69 -22.15 -5.52
CA ARG A 221 1.29 -21.98 -6.93
C ARG A 221 1.62 -20.58 -7.40
N ILE A 222 2.18 -20.49 -8.61
CA ILE A 222 2.68 -19.26 -9.22
C ILE A 222 1.87 -18.94 -10.46
N PHE A 223 1.28 -17.75 -10.52
CA PHE A 223 0.55 -17.27 -11.70
C PHE A 223 1.25 -16.10 -12.39
N LYS A 224 2.08 -15.36 -11.66
CA LYS A 224 2.73 -14.13 -12.15
C LYS A 224 4.24 -14.12 -11.91
N PRO A 225 5.05 -13.51 -12.80
CA PRO A 225 6.50 -13.41 -12.61
C PRO A 225 6.91 -12.75 -11.28
N ARG A 226 6.18 -11.72 -10.84
CA ARG A 226 6.44 -11.03 -9.56
C ARG A 226 6.23 -11.93 -8.34
N GLU A 227 5.28 -12.87 -8.41
CA GLU A 227 5.05 -13.84 -7.33
C GLU A 227 6.25 -14.76 -7.19
N LEU A 228 6.76 -15.27 -8.32
CA LEU A 228 7.95 -16.12 -8.35
C LEU A 228 9.16 -15.39 -7.76
N GLN A 229 9.44 -14.17 -8.22
CA GLN A 229 10.52 -13.34 -7.67
C GLN A 229 10.39 -13.14 -6.16
N THR A 230 9.17 -12.84 -5.68
CA THR A 230 8.89 -12.69 -4.25
C THR A 230 9.15 -14.00 -3.49
N GLN A 231 8.77 -15.15 -4.05
CA GLN A 231 9.05 -16.44 -3.42
C GLN A 231 10.53 -16.78 -3.39
N THR A 232 11.28 -16.42 -4.42
CA THR A 232 12.73 -16.63 -4.44
C THR A 232 13.45 -15.83 -3.35
N ILE A 233 12.93 -14.64 -2.98
CA ILE A 233 13.50 -13.79 -1.93
C ILE A 233 13.09 -14.27 -0.52
N ARG A 234 11.86 -14.77 -0.36
CA ARG A 234 11.32 -15.14 0.96
C ARG A 234 11.89 -16.47 1.45
N GLY A 235 12.81 -16.49 2.40
CA GLY A 235 13.36 -17.72 3.02
C GLY A 235 14.86 -17.61 3.17
N ASP A 236 15.50 -18.68 3.63
CA ASP A 236 16.93 -18.64 3.87
C ASP A 236 17.71 -18.91 2.58
N ARG A 237 18.84 -18.21 2.44
CA ARG A 237 19.71 -18.36 1.27
C ARG A 237 20.31 -19.76 1.29
N GLY A 238 20.17 -20.49 0.18
CA GLY A 238 20.72 -21.84 0.04
C GLY A 238 19.75 -22.97 0.41
N ASP A 239 18.54 -22.66 0.85
CA ASP A 239 17.50 -23.66 1.12
C ASP A 239 17.19 -24.49 -0.12
N ARG A 240 16.95 -25.80 0.05
CA ARG A 240 16.49 -26.64 -1.06
C ARG A 240 15.02 -26.38 -1.33
N VAL A 241 14.69 -26.09 -2.58
CA VAL A 241 13.34 -25.80 -3.06
C VAL A 241 13.03 -26.65 -4.29
N THR A 242 11.75 -26.99 -4.43
CA THR A 242 11.22 -27.70 -5.59
C THR A 242 10.60 -26.71 -6.57
N ILE A 243 10.68 -26.99 -7.86
CA ILE A 243 10.03 -26.19 -8.91
C ILE A 243 9.31 -27.15 -9.83
N ASP A 244 7.99 -26.98 -9.93
CA ASP A 244 7.18 -27.77 -10.85
C ASP A 244 6.97 -26.95 -12.12
N VAL A 245 7.48 -27.47 -13.24
CA VAL A 245 7.37 -26.86 -14.57
C VAL A 245 6.62 -27.78 -15.53
N LEU A 246 5.96 -27.17 -16.51
CA LEU A 246 5.36 -27.86 -17.64
C LEU A 246 6.22 -27.62 -18.88
N ARG A 247 6.77 -28.70 -19.43
CA ARG A 247 7.57 -28.70 -20.65
C ARG A 247 6.77 -29.44 -21.73
N GLY A 248 6.22 -28.70 -22.67
CA GLY A 248 5.25 -29.25 -23.63
C GLY A 248 3.96 -29.66 -22.92
N ALA A 249 3.75 -30.97 -22.72
CA ALA A 249 2.63 -31.55 -21.98
C ALA A 249 3.09 -32.33 -20.72
N GLU A 250 4.40 -32.40 -20.45
CA GLU A 250 4.94 -33.15 -19.33
C GLU A 250 5.23 -32.24 -18.14
N ARG A 251 4.83 -32.70 -16.94
CA ARG A 251 5.16 -32.04 -15.68
C ARG A 251 6.48 -32.56 -15.16
N ILE A 252 7.44 -31.66 -15.01
CA ILE A 252 8.78 -31.97 -14.54
C ILE A 252 8.98 -31.26 -13.20
N ARG A 253 9.37 -32.01 -12.18
CA ARG A 253 9.79 -31.47 -10.88
C ARG A 253 11.30 -31.33 -10.86
N LEU A 254 11.78 -30.10 -10.74
CA LEU A 254 13.18 -29.75 -10.60
C LEU A 254 13.50 -29.43 -9.13
N TYR A 255 14.75 -29.63 -8.76
CA TYR A 255 15.25 -29.39 -7.40
C TYR A 255 16.39 -28.38 -7.48
N GLY A 256 16.36 -27.39 -6.60
CA GLY A 256 17.30 -26.30 -6.63
C GLY A 256 17.56 -25.65 -5.29
N VAL A 257 18.44 -24.66 -5.27
CA VAL A 257 18.77 -23.86 -4.08
C VAL A 257 18.12 -22.48 -4.16
N ARG A 258 17.52 -22.00 -3.09
CA ARG A 258 16.91 -20.67 -3.09
C ARG A 258 17.97 -19.59 -3.30
N GLY A 259 17.68 -18.66 -4.20
CA GLY A 259 18.58 -17.58 -4.58
C GLY A 259 18.31 -17.05 -5.99
N PRO A 260 19.12 -16.10 -6.50
CA PRO A 260 18.94 -15.55 -7.83
C PRO A 260 18.99 -16.67 -8.89
N MET A 261 17.88 -16.90 -9.60
CA MET A 261 17.76 -18.02 -10.52
C MET A 261 18.44 -17.77 -11.86
N GLY A 262 18.52 -16.51 -12.32
CA GLY A 262 19.13 -16.17 -13.62
C GLY A 262 18.26 -16.52 -14.82
N ILE A 263 16.95 -16.24 -14.76
CA ILE A 263 15.99 -16.51 -15.84
C ILE A 263 15.27 -15.24 -16.27
N LYS A 264 14.96 -15.13 -17.57
CA LYS A 264 14.01 -14.15 -18.10
C LYS A 264 12.63 -14.79 -18.19
N LEU A 265 11.62 -14.01 -17.80
CA LEU A 265 10.25 -14.49 -17.66
C LEU A 265 9.31 -13.67 -18.54
N ARG A 266 8.25 -14.31 -19.05
CA ARG A 266 7.13 -13.65 -19.71
C ARG A 266 5.81 -14.21 -19.17
N PRO A 267 4.79 -13.37 -18.93
CA PRO A 267 3.44 -13.86 -18.70
C PRO A 267 2.93 -14.67 -19.90
N ALA A 268 2.29 -15.79 -19.64
CA ALA A 268 1.66 -16.61 -20.66
C ALA A 268 0.24 -17.02 -20.21
N ARG A 269 -0.66 -17.18 -21.18
CA ARG A 269 -2.02 -17.69 -20.98
C ARG A 269 -2.08 -19.09 -21.57
N ARG A 270 -2.54 -20.07 -20.77
CA ARG A 270 -2.70 -21.46 -21.22
C ARG A 270 -3.89 -22.08 -20.50
N LEU A 271 -4.70 -22.84 -21.24
CA LEU A 271 -5.82 -23.56 -20.64
C LEU A 271 -5.31 -24.52 -19.54
N PRO A 272 -5.88 -24.48 -18.33
CA PRO A 272 -5.54 -25.43 -17.28
C PRO A 272 -5.97 -26.84 -17.68
N GLU A 273 -5.09 -27.82 -17.53
CA GLU A 273 -5.46 -29.24 -17.67
C GLU A 273 -6.30 -29.61 -16.44
N SER A 274 -7.61 -29.81 -16.64
CA SER A 274 -8.53 -30.26 -15.60
C SER A 274 -8.19 -31.69 -15.19
N GLY A 275 -7.64 -31.89 -14.00
CA GLY A 275 -7.24 -33.21 -13.50
C GLY A 275 -6.32 -33.14 -12.28
N TRP A 276 -6.70 -32.33 -11.29
CA TRP A 276 -6.06 -32.33 -9.97
C TRP A 276 -6.88 -33.18 -9.00
#